data_AF-A0A6P0XF26-F1
#
_entry.id   AF-A0A6P0XF26-F1
#
_cell.length_a   1.000
_cell.length_b   1.000
_cell.length_c   1.000
_cell.angle_alpha   90.00
_cell.angle_beta   90.00
_cell.angle_gamma   90.00
#
_symmetry.space_group_name_H-M   'P 1'
#
loop_
_entity.id
_entity.type
_entity.pdbx_description
1 polymer ?
#
loop_
_entity_poly.entity_id
_entity_poly.type
_entity_poly.pdbx_seq_one_letter_code
_entity_poly.pdbx_strand_id
1 'polypeptide(L)'
;AIAPDGKTMASSGYDGKIKIWNFSNGQLLNTIDAHKDAIESLAISSDGQVLASGSWDNRIKLWHLANGKLIQTLEGHTDDVKAIAISVDGQTLASGSYDGMIKIWNLKTGSVERNFKHSSSIKSLAFSPDGKMLASGSKNGQIKTWQVNTGKPLHSLAAHKNTVWAIAFSPDGKILASGSQDQKVKLWQVETGQLLCTLDGHDKAVLSVAFSPDSQTLASSSYDRKIHLWDVDTEEILETFKGHAKPVWSVNFSPDGQTLASGGADQTIKIWSMSALSNKQLQNTIASSDVVEVVASEITNRAKLEELNQKLYDKIDRSWKQTPVWYENLVFCITVNVDGAIAKLEMMNEPANKYAEQTPLPKLFNTAKSEITEQKSVALFRVVMTPTGVLEVSPWSGWL
;
A
#
# COMPACT_ATOMS: atom_id res chain seq x y z
N ALA A 1 12.27 3.83 2.51
CA ALA A 1 12.01 2.44 2.10
C ALA A 1 11.54 1.66 3.31
N ILE A 2 10.43 0.91 3.20
CA ILE A 2 9.94 0.02 4.25
C ILE A 2 10.39 -1.40 3.90
N ALA A 3 10.85 -2.16 4.89
CA ALA A 3 11.27 -3.55 4.68
C ALA A 3 10.05 -4.46 4.45
N PRO A 4 10.20 -5.57 3.71
CA PRO A 4 9.10 -6.50 3.42
C PRO A 4 8.44 -7.11 4.65
N ASP A 5 9.15 -7.18 5.78
CA ASP A 5 8.63 -7.65 7.05
C ASP A 5 7.67 -6.66 7.75
N GLY A 6 7.58 -5.42 7.25
CA GLY A 6 6.79 -4.34 7.84
C GLY A 6 7.30 -3.87 9.21
N LYS A 7 8.47 -4.32 9.68
CA LYS A 7 9.02 -4.00 11.01
C LYS A 7 10.13 -2.98 10.95
N THR A 8 10.86 -2.93 9.83
CA THR A 8 12.01 -2.05 9.67
C THR A 8 11.76 -1.02 8.57
N MET A 9 12.27 0.19 8.75
CA MET A 9 12.23 1.24 7.74
C MET A 9 13.59 1.92 7.65
N ALA A 10 14.00 2.28 6.43
CA ALA A 10 15.18 3.08 6.16
C ALA A 10 14.79 4.44 5.58
N SER A 11 15.44 5.50 6.07
CA SER A 11 15.35 6.86 5.53
C SER A 11 16.74 7.41 5.24
N SER A 12 16.84 8.31 4.27
CA SER A 12 18.07 9.04 3.95
C SER A 12 17.77 10.51 3.67
N GLY A 13 18.83 11.32 3.59
CA GLY A 13 18.72 12.73 3.27
C GLY A 13 20.01 13.32 2.71
N TYR A 14 20.11 14.65 2.77
CA TYR A 14 21.23 15.41 2.21
C TYR A 14 22.47 15.43 3.11
N ASP A 15 22.39 14.83 4.30
CA ASP A 15 23.51 14.70 5.24
C ASP A 15 24.42 13.49 4.94
N GLY A 16 24.13 12.74 3.87
CA GLY A 16 24.89 11.54 3.49
C GLY A 16 24.69 10.35 4.42
N LYS A 17 23.72 10.42 5.35
CA LYS A 17 23.45 9.37 6.32
C LYS A 17 22.22 8.56 5.95
N ILE A 18 22.24 7.30 6.37
CA ILE A 18 21.08 6.42 6.38
C ILE A 18 20.66 6.19 7.82
N LYS A 19 19.38 6.37 8.12
CA LYS A 19 18.79 6.07 9.42
C LYS A 19 17.87 4.87 9.30
N ILE A 20 18.05 3.90 10.19
CA ILE A 20 17.25 2.68 10.28
C ILE A 20 16.34 2.80 11.50
N TRP A 21 15.06 2.52 11.30
CA TRP A 21 14.02 2.73 12.29
C TRP A 21 13.22 1.44 12.49
N ASN A 22 12.71 1.25 13.69
CA ASN A 22 11.59 0.35 13.92
C ASN A 22 10.32 1.05 13.41
N PHE A 23 9.63 0.40 12.48
CA PHE A 23 8.47 0.96 11.80
C PHE A 23 7.27 1.13 12.74
N SER A 24 7.05 0.18 13.64
CA SER A 24 5.86 0.14 14.50
C SER A 24 5.88 1.21 15.59
N ASN A 25 7.05 1.56 16.12
CA ASN A 25 7.17 2.50 17.24
C ASN A 25 8.00 3.76 16.93
N GLY A 26 8.56 3.89 15.74
CA GLY A 26 9.34 5.04 15.31
C GLY A 26 10.72 5.16 15.97
N GLN A 27 11.19 4.14 16.69
CA GLN A 27 12.48 4.16 17.37
C GLN A 27 13.63 4.12 16.35
N LEU A 28 14.60 5.03 16.49
CA LEU A 28 15.85 4.97 15.74
C LEU A 28 16.69 3.79 16.23
N LEU A 29 16.97 2.83 15.35
CA LEU A 29 17.75 1.63 15.64
C LEU A 29 19.24 1.81 15.30
N ASN A 30 19.53 2.47 14.17
CA ASN A 30 20.90 2.66 13.69
C ASN A 30 21.04 3.92 12.84
N THR A 31 22.23 4.51 12.79
CA THR A 31 22.63 5.57 11.84
C THR A 31 23.93 5.16 11.17
N ILE A 32 23.93 5.14 9.84
CA ILE A 32 25.06 4.75 9.00
C ILE A 32 25.58 6.01 8.29
N ASP A 33 26.85 6.35 8.50
CA ASP A 33 27.56 7.35 7.69
C ASP A 33 27.90 6.72 6.34
N ALA A 34 26.97 6.86 5.39
CA ALA A 34 26.92 6.01 4.21
C ALA A 34 27.69 6.61 3.02
N HIS A 35 27.45 7.89 2.73
CA HIS A 35 28.00 8.60 1.57
C HIS A 35 28.59 9.96 1.96
N LYS A 36 29.42 10.53 1.09
CA LYS A 36 30.02 11.86 1.29
C LYS A 36 29.10 13.00 0.87
N ASP A 37 28.05 12.68 0.12
CA ASP A 37 27.09 13.61 -0.44
C ASP A 37 25.66 13.07 -0.25
N ALA A 38 24.66 13.84 -0.65
CA ALA A 38 23.25 13.53 -0.51
C ALA A 38 22.89 12.15 -1.07
N ILE A 39 21.98 11.46 -0.37
CA ILE A 39 21.44 10.17 -0.78
C ILE A 39 20.00 10.39 -1.25
N GLU A 40 19.78 10.22 -2.55
CA GLU A 40 18.49 10.53 -3.18
C GLU A 40 17.53 9.34 -3.17
N SER A 41 18.07 8.11 -3.17
CA SER A 41 17.27 6.92 -3.38
C SER A 41 17.76 5.74 -2.54
N LEU A 42 16.79 5.02 -1.96
CA LEU A 42 17.00 3.81 -1.16
C LEU A 42 16.12 2.69 -1.71
N ALA A 43 16.65 1.47 -1.74
CA ALA A 43 15.88 0.28 -2.07
C ALA A 43 16.25 -0.87 -1.10
N ILE A 44 15.26 -1.62 -0.64
CA ILE A 44 15.46 -2.82 0.20
C ILE A 44 15.12 -4.03 -0.64
N SER A 45 15.93 -5.08 -0.58
CA SER A 45 15.67 -6.36 -1.26
C SER A 45 14.41 -7.04 -0.70
N SER A 46 13.78 -7.88 -1.52
CA SER A 46 12.54 -8.60 -1.18
C SER A 46 12.69 -9.57 0.01
N ASP A 47 13.91 -10.04 0.28
CA ASP A 47 14.24 -10.84 1.46
C ASP A 47 14.54 -10.00 2.72
N GLY A 48 14.54 -8.66 2.60
CA GLY A 48 14.83 -7.73 3.68
C GLY A 48 16.30 -7.70 4.14
N GLN A 49 17.23 -8.34 3.43
CA GLN A 49 18.62 -8.47 3.89
C GLN A 49 19.54 -7.36 3.39
N VAL A 50 19.30 -6.87 2.18
CA VAL A 50 20.16 -5.89 1.50
C VAL A 50 19.45 -4.55 1.40
N LEU A 51 20.13 -3.50 1.84
CA LEU A 51 19.77 -2.11 1.59
C LEU A 51 20.72 -1.53 0.54
N ALA A 52 20.20 -0.97 -0.53
CA ALA A 52 20.97 -0.20 -1.49
C ALA A 52 20.73 1.31 -1.30
N SER A 53 21.78 2.10 -1.51
CA SER A 53 21.73 3.57 -1.48
C SER A 53 22.41 4.16 -2.72
N GLY A 54 21.72 5.07 -3.40
CA GLY A 54 22.26 5.86 -4.52
C GLY A 54 22.50 7.32 -4.11
N SER A 55 23.67 7.86 -4.45
CA SER A 55 24.11 9.17 -3.99
C SER A 55 24.65 10.07 -5.10
N TRP A 56 24.73 11.36 -4.78
CA TRP A 56 25.36 12.40 -5.59
C TRP A 56 26.90 12.29 -5.60
N ASP A 57 27.48 11.38 -4.80
CA ASP A 57 28.91 11.02 -4.92
C ASP A 57 29.20 10.06 -6.10
N ASN A 58 28.23 9.87 -7.01
CA ASN A 58 28.23 8.99 -8.18
C ASN A 58 28.28 7.49 -7.87
N ARG A 59 28.12 7.11 -6.59
CA ARG A 59 28.24 5.71 -6.16
C ARG A 59 26.90 5.15 -5.72
N ILE A 60 26.83 3.83 -5.83
CA ILE A 60 25.80 3.03 -5.16
C ILE A 60 26.51 2.19 -4.10
N LYS A 61 25.93 2.10 -2.91
CA LYS A 61 26.44 1.24 -1.83
C LYS A 61 25.39 0.24 -1.42
N LEU A 62 25.84 -0.98 -1.14
CA LEU A 62 25.02 -2.08 -0.64
C LEU A 62 25.38 -2.34 0.81
N TRP A 63 24.38 -2.51 1.65
CA TRP A 63 24.53 -2.65 3.10
C TRP A 63 23.71 -3.85 3.59
N HIS A 64 24.20 -4.53 4.61
CA HIS A 64 23.37 -5.45 5.36
C HIS A 64 22.38 -4.66 6.21
N LEU A 65 21.08 -4.82 5.96
CA LEU A 65 20.05 -4.04 6.65
C LEU A 65 20.09 -4.24 8.17
N ALA A 66 20.31 -5.49 8.62
CA ALA A 66 20.25 -5.87 10.04
C ALA A 66 21.36 -5.25 10.90
N ASN A 67 22.56 -5.06 10.36
CA ASN A 67 23.73 -4.61 11.13
C ASN A 67 24.40 -3.35 10.57
N GLY A 68 23.94 -2.83 9.43
CA GLY A 68 24.47 -1.63 8.79
C GLY A 68 25.88 -1.76 8.21
N LYS A 69 26.42 -2.98 8.06
CA LYS A 69 27.75 -3.18 7.47
C LYS A 69 27.70 -3.04 5.95
N LEU A 70 28.69 -2.35 5.39
CA LEU A 70 28.88 -2.24 3.94
C LEU A 70 29.21 -3.62 3.35
N ILE A 71 28.42 -4.03 2.37
CA ILE A 71 28.64 -5.24 1.56
C ILE A 71 29.58 -4.91 0.40
N GLN A 72 29.20 -3.91 -0.40
CA GLN A 72 29.91 -3.55 -1.63
C GLN A 72 29.65 -2.09 -2.02
N THR A 73 30.60 -1.49 -2.73
CA THR A 73 30.41 -0.20 -3.43
C THR A 73 30.43 -0.47 -4.94
N LEU A 74 29.39 -0.01 -5.65
CA LEU A 74 29.27 -0.12 -7.10
C LEU A 74 29.67 1.23 -7.71
N GLU A 75 30.66 1.19 -8.61
CA GLU A 75 31.24 2.36 -9.25
C GLU A 75 31.12 2.22 -10.77
N GLY A 76 30.80 3.32 -11.46
CA GLY A 76 30.71 3.32 -12.92
C GLY A 76 29.83 4.40 -13.53
N HIS A 77 28.98 5.06 -12.74
CA HIS A 77 28.32 6.29 -13.17
C HIS A 77 29.29 7.47 -13.13
N THR A 78 29.10 8.43 -14.05
CA THR A 78 29.97 9.61 -14.15
C THR A 78 29.36 10.86 -13.53
N ASP A 79 28.14 10.76 -13.02
CA ASP A 79 27.34 11.83 -12.43
C ASP A 79 26.34 11.23 -11.41
N ASP A 80 25.58 12.09 -10.72
CA ASP A 80 24.76 11.76 -9.56
C ASP A 80 23.84 10.56 -9.80
N VAL A 81 23.81 9.60 -8.88
CA VAL A 81 22.83 8.49 -8.93
C VAL A 81 21.55 8.95 -8.24
N LYS A 82 20.51 9.21 -9.03
CA LYS A 82 19.24 9.78 -8.53
C LYS A 82 18.17 8.72 -8.26
N ALA A 83 18.23 7.58 -8.93
CA ALA A 83 17.23 6.53 -8.77
C ALA A 83 17.90 5.16 -8.73
N ILE A 84 17.44 4.31 -7.80
CA ILE A 84 17.81 2.89 -7.76
C ILE A 84 16.55 2.03 -7.56
N ALA A 85 16.58 0.81 -8.08
CA ALA A 85 15.57 -0.21 -7.83
C ALA A 85 16.25 -1.58 -7.76
N ILE A 86 15.78 -2.45 -6.88
CA ILE A 86 16.22 -3.86 -6.79
C ILE A 86 15.12 -4.72 -7.40
N SER A 87 15.48 -5.73 -8.19
CA SER A 87 14.53 -6.70 -8.74
C SER A 87 13.92 -7.57 -7.63
N VAL A 88 12.73 -8.12 -7.87
CA VAL A 88 12.00 -8.94 -6.89
C VAL A 88 12.77 -10.20 -6.48
N ASP A 89 13.62 -10.74 -7.35
CA ASP A 89 14.49 -11.88 -7.02
C ASP A 89 15.73 -11.50 -6.19
N GLY A 90 15.96 -10.20 -5.95
CA GLY A 90 17.11 -9.69 -5.20
C GLY A 90 18.46 -9.83 -5.90
N GLN A 91 18.51 -10.24 -7.18
CA GLN A 91 19.76 -10.53 -7.89
C GLN A 91 20.26 -9.35 -8.71
N THR A 92 19.34 -8.46 -9.13
CA THR A 92 19.64 -7.37 -10.06
C THR A 92 19.33 -6.02 -9.42
N LEU A 93 20.18 -5.03 -9.65
CA LEU A 93 19.91 -3.64 -9.33
C LEU A 93 19.90 -2.82 -10.61
N ALA A 94 18.92 -1.94 -10.76
CA ALA A 94 18.93 -0.90 -11.78
C ALA A 94 19.27 0.44 -11.12
N SER A 95 20.15 1.21 -11.73
CA SER A 95 20.46 2.57 -11.31
C SER A 95 20.34 3.55 -12.45
N GLY A 96 19.80 4.73 -12.15
CA GLY A 96 19.58 5.81 -13.08
C GLY A 96 20.32 7.04 -12.59
N SER A 97 21.15 7.60 -13.47
CA SER A 97 22.00 8.74 -13.13
C SER A 97 21.67 9.97 -13.96
N TYR A 98 22.16 11.10 -13.45
CA TYR A 98 22.15 12.36 -14.13
C TYR A 98 22.98 12.37 -15.42
N ASP A 99 23.91 11.40 -15.57
CA ASP A 99 24.69 11.13 -16.79
C ASP A 99 23.84 10.63 -17.99
N GLY A 100 22.54 10.39 -17.78
CA GLY A 100 21.60 9.92 -18.80
C GLY A 100 21.67 8.41 -19.08
N MET A 101 22.42 7.67 -18.27
CA MET A 101 22.55 6.22 -18.35
C MET A 101 21.72 5.54 -17.27
N ILE A 102 21.21 4.37 -17.65
CA ILE A 102 20.69 3.37 -16.73
C ILE A 102 21.66 2.20 -16.74
N LYS A 103 22.10 1.76 -15.58
CA LYS A 103 22.98 0.59 -15.43
C LYS A 103 22.24 -0.53 -14.74
N ILE A 104 22.40 -1.74 -15.29
CA ILE A 104 21.90 -2.99 -14.71
C ILE A 104 23.09 -3.71 -14.09
N TRP A 105 23.02 -3.95 -12.79
CA TRP A 105 24.09 -4.51 -11.98
C TRP A 105 23.68 -5.90 -11.50
N ASN A 106 24.62 -6.82 -11.55
CA ASN A 106 24.51 -8.06 -10.80
C ASN A 106 24.88 -7.79 -9.34
N LEU A 107 23.97 -8.01 -8.40
CA LEU A 107 24.21 -7.70 -6.98
C LEU A 107 25.22 -8.65 -6.32
N LYS A 108 25.44 -9.85 -6.86
CA LYS A 108 26.39 -10.82 -6.31
C LYS A 108 27.83 -10.49 -6.69
N THR A 109 28.07 -10.05 -7.93
CA THR A 109 29.41 -9.71 -8.41
C THR A 109 29.71 -8.21 -8.33
N GLY A 110 28.67 -7.38 -8.34
CA GLY A 110 28.71 -5.92 -8.50
C GLY A 110 29.16 -5.46 -9.88
N SER A 111 29.17 -6.34 -10.88
CA SER A 111 29.50 -5.97 -12.26
C SER A 111 28.28 -5.39 -12.98
N VAL A 112 28.52 -4.44 -13.89
CA VAL A 112 27.49 -3.96 -14.82
C VAL A 112 27.25 -5.03 -15.89
N GLU A 113 26.05 -5.58 -15.94
CA GLU A 113 25.63 -6.53 -16.97
C GLU A 113 25.14 -5.83 -18.24
N ARG A 114 24.41 -4.71 -18.08
CA ARG A 114 23.87 -3.93 -19.20
C ARG A 114 23.86 -2.45 -18.92
N ASN A 115 23.82 -1.67 -20.00
CA ASN A 115 23.68 -0.23 -20.00
C ASN A 115 22.55 0.17 -20.95
N PHE A 116 21.60 0.98 -20.48
CA PHE A 116 20.56 1.59 -21.33
C PHE A 116 20.80 3.09 -21.40
N LYS A 117 20.74 3.64 -22.62
CA LYS A 117 20.96 5.06 -22.84
C LYS A 117 19.62 5.77 -22.97
N HIS A 118 19.43 6.81 -22.16
CA HIS A 118 18.31 7.73 -22.28
C HIS A 118 18.77 9.04 -22.91
N SER A 119 17.82 9.80 -23.46
CA SER A 119 18.09 11.12 -24.07
C SER A 119 18.30 12.25 -23.06
N SER A 120 18.13 11.98 -21.76
CA SER A 120 18.17 12.96 -20.68
C SER A 120 18.45 12.29 -19.34
N SER A 121 18.82 13.07 -18.33
CA SER A 121 19.06 12.63 -16.96
C SER A 121 17.89 11.82 -16.39
N ILE A 122 18.20 10.69 -15.75
CA ILE A 122 17.21 9.81 -15.14
C ILE A 122 16.87 10.30 -13.73
N LYS A 123 15.59 10.27 -13.38
CA LYS A 123 15.07 10.75 -12.09
C LYS A 123 14.28 9.70 -11.34
N SER A 124 13.71 8.72 -12.03
CA SER A 124 12.99 7.62 -11.40
C SER A 124 13.18 6.31 -12.17
N LEU A 125 13.13 5.21 -11.43
CA LEU A 125 13.22 3.85 -11.96
C LEU A 125 12.27 2.94 -11.17
N ALA A 126 11.68 1.97 -11.85
CA ALA A 126 10.92 0.91 -11.21
C ALA A 126 11.01 -0.37 -12.04
N PHE A 127 11.19 -1.52 -11.37
CA PHE A 127 10.98 -2.83 -12.00
C PHE A 127 9.49 -3.18 -12.01
N SER A 128 9.05 -3.92 -13.04
CA SER A 128 7.75 -4.60 -12.98
C SER A 128 7.77 -5.67 -11.88
N PRO A 129 6.60 -6.05 -11.32
CA PRO A 129 6.51 -7.08 -10.28
C PRO A 129 7.08 -8.43 -10.71
N ASP A 130 7.04 -8.76 -12.00
CA ASP A 130 7.63 -9.97 -12.55
C ASP A 130 9.14 -9.84 -12.88
N GLY A 131 9.73 -8.66 -12.66
CA GLY A 131 11.14 -8.36 -12.90
C GLY A 131 11.56 -8.27 -14.37
N LYS A 132 10.64 -8.47 -15.33
CA LYS A 132 11.00 -8.55 -16.77
C LYS A 132 11.08 -7.19 -17.44
N MET A 133 10.42 -6.17 -16.89
CA MET A 133 10.39 -4.82 -17.42
C MET A 133 11.02 -3.83 -16.44
N LEU A 134 11.66 -2.81 -16.98
CA LEU A 134 12.14 -1.65 -16.25
C LEU A 134 11.51 -0.40 -16.85
N ALA A 135 10.87 0.43 -16.03
CA ALA A 135 10.43 1.76 -16.42
C ALA A 135 11.42 2.81 -15.92
N SER A 136 11.60 3.86 -16.71
CA SER A 136 12.50 4.97 -16.43
C SER A 136 11.85 6.30 -16.74
N GLY A 137 11.96 7.23 -15.79
CA GLY A 137 11.45 8.59 -15.90
C GLY A 137 12.59 9.58 -15.94
N SER A 138 12.48 10.57 -16.81
CA SER A 138 13.59 11.48 -17.12
C SER A 138 13.25 12.95 -16.90
N LYS A 139 14.30 13.78 -16.85
CA LYS A 139 14.21 15.23 -16.66
C LYS A 139 13.43 15.95 -17.78
N ASN A 140 13.39 15.40 -18.99
CA ASN A 140 12.66 16.00 -20.11
C ASN A 140 11.20 15.55 -20.23
N GLY A 141 10.66 14.85 -19.23
CA GLY A 141 9.26 14.41 -19.23
C GLY A 141 8.99 13.11 -20.00
N GLN A 142 10.01 12.45 -20.56
CA GLN A 142 9.84 11.16 -21.21
C GLN A 142 9.85 10.01 -20.20
N ILE A 143 9.03 9.01 -20.49
CA ILE A 143 9.09 7.69 -19.86
C ILE A 143 9.52 6.67 -20.91
N LYS A 144 10.51 5.84 -20.59
CA LYS A 144 10.87 4.68 -21.41
C LYS A 144 10.74 3.40 -20.61
N THR A 145 10.22 2.35 -21.27
CA THR A 145 10.21 1.00 -20.72
C THR A 145 11.16 0.10 -21.50
N TRP A 146 11.76 -0.86 -20.81
CA TRP A 146 12.80 -1.74 -21.35
C TRP A 146 12.52 -3.17 -20.94
N GLN A 147 12.76 -4.12 -21.84
CA GLN A 147 12.92 -5.53 -21.44
C GLN A 147 14.26 -5.67 -20.74
N VAL A 148 14.26 -6.10 -19.48
CA VAL A 148 15.46 -6.18 -18.65
C VAL A 148 16.49 -7.11 -19.28
N ASN A 149 16.09 -8.33 -19.64
CA ASN A 149 16.97 -9.41 -20.13
C ASN A 149 17.63 -9.12 -21.48
N THR A 150 16.96 -8.36 -22.35
CA THR A 150 17.46 -8.08 -23.70
C THR A 150 18.00 -6.66 -23.84
N GLY A 151 17.63 -5.75 -22.93
CA GLY A 151 17.87 -4.32 -23.04
C GLY A 151 17.10 -3.62 -24.16
N LYS A 152 16.14 -4.31 -24.79
CA LYS A 152 15.35 -3.72 -25.88
C LYS A 152 14.35 -2.72 -25.30
N PRO A 153 14.25 -1.49 -25.86
CA PRO A 153 13.18 -0.58 -25.50
C PRO A 153 11.85 -1.16 -25.98
N LEU A 154 10.83 -1.07 -25.12
CA LEU A 154 9.45 -1.47 -25.40
C LEU A 154 8.64 -0.25 -25.82
N HIS A 155 8.54 0.73 -24.91
CA HIS A 155 7.78 1.96 -25.14
C HIS A 155 8.64 3.20 -24.91
N SER A 156 8.31 4.27 -25.63
CA SER A 156 8.89 5.60 -25.45
C SER A 156 7.77 6.64 -25.44
N LEU A 157 7.39 7.05 -24.25
CA LEU A 157 6.19 7.85 -23.99
C LEU A 157 6.59 9.32 -23.79
N ALA A 158 6.00 10.22 -24.57
CA ALA A 158 6.05 11.66 -24.31
C ALA A 158 5.06 11.98 -23.17
N ALA A 159 5.41 11.54 -21.96
CA ALA A 159 4.48 11.39 -20.86
C ALA A 159 4.05 12.71 -20.22
N HIS A 160 5.02 13.58 -19.95
CA HIS A 160 4.85 14.81 -19.19
C HIS A 160 5.53 16.00 -19.86
N LYS A 161 5.09 17.22 -19.52
CA LYS A 161 5.70 18.46 -20.04
C LYS A 161 7.03 18.80 -19.36
N ASN A 162 7.31 18.18 -18.22
CA ASN A 162 8.46 18.47 -17.38
C ASN A 162 8.92 17.19 -16.66
N THR A 163 9.96 17.30 -15.84
CA THR A 163 10.63 16.19 -15.13
C THR A 163 9.66 15.17 -14.53
N VAL A 164 9.86 13.90 -14.86
CA VAL A 164 9.16 12.76 -14.21
C VAL A 164 9.94 12.37 -12.95
N TRP A 165 9.46 12.82 -11.78
CA TRP A 165 10.12 12.56 -10.50
C TRP A 165 9.85 11.18 -9.95
N ALA A 166 8.71 10.59 -10.28
CA ALA A 166 8.26 9.35 -9.68
C ALA A 166 7.65 8.41 -10.72
N ILE A 167 7.96 7.13 -10.58
CA ILE A 167 7.34 6.05 -11.35
C ILE A 167 7.14 4.86 -10.41
N ALA A 168 5.99 4.20 -10.52
CA ALA A 168 5.72 2.95 -9.83
C ALA A 168 4.86 2.04 -10.70
N PHE A 169 5.15 0.74 -10.71
CA PHE A 169 4.22 -0.27 -11.24
C PHE A 169 3.20 -0.62 -10.16
N SER A 170 1.97 -0.92 -10.56
CA SER A 170 1.00 -1.60 -9.71
C SER A 170 1.50 -3.01 -9.38
N PRO A 171 1.21 -3.54 -8.17
CA PRO A 171 1.58 -4.91 -7.80
C PRO A 171 1.05 -5.99 -8.75
N ASP A 172 -0.11 -5.77 -9.38
CA ASP A 172 -0.66 -6.67 -10.39
C ASP A 172 0.04 -6.57 -11.77
N GLY A 173 0.95 -5.60 -11.93
CA GLY A 173 1.77 -5.38 -13.12
C GLY A 173 1.04 -4.76 -14.31
N LYS A 174 -0.24 -4.37 -14.17
CA LYS A 174 -1.05 -3.87 -15.29
C LYS A 174 -0.93 -2.37 -15.53
N ILE A 175 -0.66 -1.60 -14.47
CA ILE A 175 -0.66 -0.14 -14.51
C ILE A 175 0.72 0.39 -14.12
N LEU A 176 1.18 1.41 -14.84
CA LEU A 176 2.31 2.24 -14.48
C LEU A 176 1.78 3.61 -14.05
N ALA A 177 2.13 4.07 -12.85
CA ALA A 177 1.87 5.43 -12.41
C ALA A 177 3.12 6.29 -12.62
N SER A 178 2.94 7.54 -13.03
CA SER A 178 4.00 8.53 -13.10
C SER A 178 3.60 9.86 -12.47
N GLY A 179 4.49 10.43 -11.65
CA GLY A 179 4.33 11.74 -11.03
C GLY A 179 5.39 12.72 -11.53
N SER A 180 5.00 13.97 -11.79
CA SER A 180 5.83 14.94 -12.50
C SER A 180 5.83 16.34 -11.90
N GLN A 181 6.86 17.10 -12.27
CA GLN A 181 6.97 18.52 -12.01
C GLN A 181 5.84 19.35 -12.66
N ASP A 182 5.17 18.80 -13.67
CA ASP A 182 3.96 19.42 -14.26
C ASP A 182 2.69 19.29 -13.40
N GLN A 183 2.83 18.81 -12.16
CA GLN A 183 1.79 18.73 -11.13
C GLN A 183 0.77 17.61 -11.36
N LYS A 184 1.00 16.77 -12.37
CA LYS A 184 0.09 15.70 -12.77
C LYS A 184 0.59 14.34 -12.30
N VAL A 185 -0.35 13.47 -11.97
CA VAL A 185 -0.13 12.03 -11.97
C VAL A 185 -0.78 11.44 -13.22
N LYS A 186 -0.12 10.50 -13.88
CA LYS A 186 -0.67 9.81 -15.06
C LYS A 186 -0.60 8.30 -14.85
N LEU A 187 -1.66 7.60 -15.27
CA LEU A 187 -1.72 6.14 -15.26
C LEU A 187 -1.61 5.61 -16.68
N TRP A 188 -0.81 4.58 -16.88
CA TRP A 188 -0.52 4.01 -18.18
C TRP A 188 -0.76 2.51 -18.15
N GLN A 189 -1.33 1.96 -19.21
CA GLN A 189 -1.41 0.52 -19.39
C GLN A 189 -0.03 -0.01 -19.76
N VAL A 190 0.50 -0.95 -18.97
CA VAL A 190 1.87 -1.44 -19.10
C VAL A 190 2.11 -2.15 -20.43
N GLU A 191 1.16 -2.99 -20.85
CA GLU A 191 1.28 -3.80 -22.07
C GLU A 191 1.38 -2.93 -23.32
N THR A 192 0.48 -1.96 -23.47
CA THR A 192 0.35 -1.14 -24.68
C THR A 192 1.11 0.18 -24.62
N GLY A 193 1.46 0.66 -23.41
CA GLY A 193 2.01 1.98 -23.19
C GLY A 193 0.99 3.11 -23.35
N GLN A 194 -0.31 2.80 -23.46
CA GLN A 194 -1.35 3.81 -23.62
C GLN A 194 -1.62 4.55 -22.30
N LEU A 195 -1.91 5.85 -22.41
CA LEU A 195 -2.39 6.66 -21.29
C LEU A 195 -3.82 6.23 -20.96
N LEU A 196 -4.05 5.77 -19.73
CA LEU A 196 -5.38 5.45 -19.22
C LEU A 196 -6.07 6.73 -18.73
N CYS A 197 -5.44 7.43 -17.80
CA CYS A 197 -6.01 8.65 -17.22
C CYS A 197 -4.93 9.63 -16.73
N THR A 198 -5.37 10.85 -16.43
CA THR A 198 -4.55 11.90 -15.81
C THR A 198 -5.26 12.37 -14.55
N LEU A 199 -4.63 12.13 -13.41
CA LEU A 199 -5.18 12.50 -12.10
C LEU A 199 -4.76 13.94 -11.77
N ASP A 200 -5.78 14.77 -11.54
CA ASP A 200 -5.66 16.20 -11.28
C ASP A 200 -6.05 16.52 -9.84
N GLY A 201 -5.17 17.20 -9.10
CA GLY A 201 -5.47 17.62 -7.73
C GLY A 201 -4.31 18.25 -6.97
N HIS A 202 -3.06 17.92 -7.34
CA HIS A 202 -1.89 18.58 -6.77
C HIS A 202 -1.69 19.99 -7.35
N ASP A 203 -1.31 20.93 -6.48
CA ASP A 203 -1.09 22.34 -6.83
C ASP A 203 0.36 22.61 -7.24
N LYS A 204 1.25 21.63 -7.04
CA LYS A 204 2.69 21.69 -7.30
C LYS A 204 3.24 20.32 -7.73
N ALA A 205 4.54 20.28 -8.01
CA ALA A 205 5.25 19.09 -8.49
C ALA A 205 4.95 17.86 -7.62
N VAL A 206 4.58 16.76 -8.28
CA VAL A 206 4.44 15.44 -7.65
C VAL A 206 5.82 14.81 -7.55
N LEU A 207 6.22 14.42 -6.35
CA LEU A 207 7.58 14.00 -6.01
C LEU A 207 7.71 12.49 -5.82
N SER A 208 6.64 11.81 -5.38
CA SER A 208 6.63 10.36 -5.20
C SER A 208 5.21 9.81 -5.39
N VAL A 209 5.12 8.61 -5.98
CA VAL A 209 3.90 7.83 -6.14
C VAL A 209 4.13 6.40 -5.66
N ALA A 210 3.12 5.78 -5.05
CA ALA A 210 3.19 4.39 -4.58
C ALA A 210 1.79 3.76 -4.64
N PHE A 211 1.68 2.54 -5.16
CA PHE A 211 0.44 1.77 -5.13
C PHE A 211 0.28 1.06 -3.78
N SER A 212 -0.96 0.87 -3.34
CA SER A 212 -1.27 -0.09 -2.27
C SER A 212 -0.99 -1.52 -2.74
N PRO A 213 -0.73 -2.47 -1.82
CA PRO A 213 -0.42 -3.86 -2.15
C PRO A 213 -1.51 -4.59 -2.97
N ASP A 214 -2.77 -4.18 -2.82
CA ASP A 214 -3.93 -4.70 -3.56
C ASP A 214 -4.12 -4.06 -4.95
N SER A 215 -3.27 -3.09 -5.33
CA SER A 215 -3.36 -2.30 -6.57
C SER A 215 -4.60 -1.40 -6.71
N GLN A 216 -5.47 -1.29 -5.70
CA GLN A 216 -6.73 -0.54 -5.80
C GLN A 216 -6.56 0.95 -5.51
N THR A 217 -5.54 1.33 -4.74
CA THR A 217 -5.29 2.73 -4.40
C THR A 217 -3.88 3.16 -4.80
N LEU A 218 -3.75 4.45 -5.08
CA LEU A 218 -2.48 5.10 -5.34
C LEU A 218 -2.29 6.22 -4.33
N ALA A 219 -1.13 6.31 -3.69
CA ALA A 219 -0.73 7.49 -2.94
C ALA A 219 0.22 8.34 -3.80
N SER A 220 -0.01 9.65 -3.80
CA SER A 220 0.93 10.62 -4.39
C SER A 220 1.28 11.71 -3.40
N SER A 221 2.55 12.12 -3.39
CA SER A 221 3.05 13.20 -2.53
C SER A 221 3.67 14.31 -3.35
N SER A 222 3.61 15.53 -2.82
CA SER A 222 3.88 16.74 -3.60
C SER A 222 4.63 17.82 -2.84
N TYR A 223 5.21 18.71 -3.63
CA TYR A 223 5.80 19.96 -3.18
C TYR A 223 4.75 20.93 -2.56
N ASP A 224 3.46 20.69 -2.78
CA ASP A 224 2.36 21.42 -2.14
C ASP A 224 2.15 21.06 -0.66
N ARG A 225 2.91 20.07 -0.15
CA ARG A 225 2.90 19.56 1.24
C ARG A 225 1.73 18.62 1.56
N LYS A 226 0.96 18.23 0.56
CA LYS A 226 -0.15 17.29 0.69
C LYS A 226 0.27 15.91 0.18
N ILE A 227 -0.48 14.92 0.65
CA ILE A 227 -0.51 13.58 0.08
C ILE A 227 -1.95 13.31 -0.35
N HIS A 228 -2.15 12.89 -1.58
CA HIS A 228 -3.45 12.44 -2.07
C HIS A 228 -3.47 10.94 -2.14
N LEU A 229 -4.57 10.36 -1.68
CA LEU A 229 -4.92 8.97 -1.92
C LEU A 229 -5.99 8.93 -3.00
N TRP A 230 -5.72 8.18 -4.05
CA TRP A 230 -6.57 8.03 -5.21
C TRP A 230 -7.11 6.62 -5.24
N ASP A 231 -8.36 6.50 -5.66
CA ASP A 231 -8.90 5.24 -6.13
C ASP A 231 -8.51 5.05 -7.60
N VAL A 232 -7.96 3.89 -7.94
CA VAL A 232 -7.37 3.65 -9.26
C VAL A 232 -8.45 3.46 -10.33
N ASP A 233 -9.61 2.92 -9.97
CA ASP A 233 -10.68 2.58 -10.91
C ASP A 233 -11.62 3.78 -11.15
N THR A 234 -11.95 4.52 -10.10
CA THR A 234 -12.84 5.69 -10.17
C THR A 234 -12.09 6.99 -10.48
N GLU A 235 -10.77 7.01 -10.31
CA GLU A 235 -9.90 8.18 -10.51
C GLU A 235 -10.14 9.32 -9.51
N GLU A 236 -10.92 9.06 -8.45
CA GLU A 236 -11.29 10.04 -7.43
C GLU A 236 -10.28 10.13 -6.29
N ILE A 237 -10.18 11.31 -5.67
CA ILE A 237 -9.42 11.50 -4.43
C ILE A 237 -10.25 10.96 -3.27
N LEU A 238 -9.81 9.84 -2.70
CA LEU A 238 -10.40 9.24 -1.50
C LEU A 238 -10.10 10.06 -0.25
N GLU A 239 -8.86 10.58 -0.12
CA GLU A 239 -8.43 11.33 1.05
C GLU A 239 -7.28 12.29 0.70
N THR A 240 -7.19 13.40 1.44
CA THR A 240 -6.08 14.34 1.36
C THR A 240 -5.43 14.50 2.73
N PHE A 241 -4.26 13.91 2.91
CA PHE A 241 -3.50 14.05 4.14
C PHE A 241 -2.77 15.40 4.17
N LYS A 242 -3.03 16.17 5.23
CA LYS A 242 -2.38 17.44 5.53
C LYS A 242 -1.69 17.30 6.88
N GLY A 243 -0.44 17.76 6.98
CA GLY A 243 0.28 17.74 8.25
C GLY A 243 1.78 18.00 8.14
N HIS A 244 2.38 17.80 6.97
CA HIS A 244 3.75 18.23 6.72
C HIS A 244 3.83 19.76 6.57
N ALA A 245 4.84 20.37 7.19
CA ALA A 245 5.05 21.82 7.14
C ALA A 245 5.77 22.26 5.86
N LYS A 246 6.48 21.32 5.21
CA LYS A 246 7.31 21.50 4.01
C LYS A 246 7.06 20.38 2.98
N PRO A 247 7.59 20.46 1.75
CA PRO A 247 7.38 19.46 0.69
C PRO A 247 7.51 18.01 1.16
N VAL A 248 6.65 17.13 0.65
CA VAL A 248 6.69 15.70 0.95
C VAL A 248 7.44 14.98 -0.16
N TRP A 249 8.60 14.43 0.17
CA TRP A 249 9.53 13.85 -0.82
C TRP A 249 9.18 12.42 -1.20
N SER A 250 8.66 11.65 -0.26
CA SER A 250 8.45 10.22 -0.45
C SER A 250 7.21 9.75 0.28
N VAL A 251 6.49 8.82 -0.35
CA VAL A 251 5.40 8.04 0.25
C VAL A 251 5.58 6.56 -0.05
N ASN A 252 5.18 5.71 0.89
CA ASN A 252 5.19 4.27 0.68
C ASN A 252 4.18 3.57 1.59
N PHE A 253 3.51 2.54 1.08
CA PHE A 253 2.60 1.71 1.85
C PHE A 253 3.37 0.66 2.65
N SER A 254 2.83 0.29 3.81
CA SER A 254 3.21 -0.95 4.46
C SER A 254 2.81 -2.16 3.60
N PRO A 255 3.51 -3.30 3.72
CA PRO A 255 3.18 -4.51 2.95
C PRO A 255 1.75 -5.04 3.15
N ASP A 256 1.14 -4.75 4.30
CA ASP A 256 -0.25 -5.10 4.62
C ASP A 256 -1.28 -4.07 4.13
N GLY A 257 -0.84 -2.94 3.58
CA GLY A 257 -1.69 -1.86 3.08
C GLY A 257 -2.39 -1.03 4.17
N GLN A 258 -2.23 -1.37 5.45
CA GLN A 258 -2.96 -0.71 6.54
C GLN A 258 -2.36 0.63 6.95
N THR A 259 -1.13 0.90 6.50
CA THR A 259 -0.36 2.08 6.89
C THR A 259 0.30 2.73 5.69
N LEU A 260 0.33 4.05 5.67
CA LEU A 260 1.12 4.84 4.74
C LEU A 260 2.20 5.60 5.51
N ALA A 261 3.44 5.58 5.03
CA ALA A 261 4.53 6.39 5.58
C ALA A 261 4.88 7.52 4.62
N SER A 262 5.19 8.70 5.15
CA SER A 262 5.64 9.84 4.36
C SER A 262 6.86 10.54 4.96
N GLY A 263 7.82 10.90 4.10
CA GLY A 263 9.03 11.63 4.47
C GLY A 263 8.99 13.07 3.95
N GLY A 264 9.15 14.05 4.83
CA GLY A 264 9.06 15.48 4.50
C GLY A 264 10.39 16.23 4.58
N ALA A 265 10.49 17.32 3.82
CA ALA A 265 11.56 18.32 3.93
C ALA A 265 11.56 19.07 5.28
N ASP A 266 10.53 18.86 6.11
CA ASP A 266 10.45 19.32 7.50
C ASP A 266 11.23 18.43 8.47
N GLN A 267 12.03 17.49 7.94
CA GLN A 267 12.85 16.55 8.71
C GLN A 267 12.00 15.59 9.57
N THR A 268 10.74 15.37 9.19
CA THR A 268 9.85 14.43 9.87
C THR A 268 9.46 13.27 8.96
N ILE A 269 9.23 12.12 9.59
CA ILE A 269 8.50 11.00 9.01
C ILE A 269 7.13 10.95 9.69
N LYS A 270 6.06 10.84 8.91
CA LYS A 270 4.69 10.68 9.42
C LYS A 270 4.14 9.34 8.98
N ILE A 271 3.34 8.75 9.87
CA ILE A 271 2.68 7.47 9.68
C ILE A 271 1.17 7.73 9.72
N TRP A 272 0.46 7.25 8.70
CA TRP A 272 -0.96 7.45 8.48
C TRP A 272 -1.67 6.10 8.50
N SER A 273 -2.73 5.96 9.28
CA SER A 273 -3.53 4.73 9.33
C SER A 273 -4.61 4.75 8.25
N MET A 274 -4.71 3.64 7.51
CA MET A 274 -5.68 3.46 6.42
C MET A 274 -7.01 2.84 6.90
N SER A 275 -7.08 2.38 8.15
CA SER A 275 -8.31 1.78 8.72
C SER A 275 -9.45 2.79 8.88
N ALA A 276 -9.14 4.07 9.02
CA ALA A 276 -10.15 5.13 9.05
C ALA A 276 -10.86 5.28 7.68
N LEU A 277 -10.19 4.92 6.59
CA LEU A 277 -10.71 5.02 5.23
C LEU A 277 -11.58 3.84 4.85
N SER A 278 -11.19 2.62 5.24
CA SER A 278 -12.06 1.44 5.06
C SER A 278 -13.41 1.66 5.75
N ASN A 279 -13.43 2.30 6.92
CA ASN A 279 -14.66 2.61 7.64
C ASN A 279 -15.51 3.68 6.93
N LYS A 280 -14.88 4.74 6.38
CA LYS A 280 -15.60 5.76 5.59
C LYS A 280 -16.14 5.20 4.27
N GLN A 281 -15.37 4.38 3.56
CA GLN A 281 -15.82 3.72 2.33
C GLN A 281 -16.98 2.77 2.63
N LEU A 282 -16.89 1.94 3.67
CA LEU A 282 -18.01 1.09 4.11
C LEU A 282 -19.26 1.92 4.45
N GLN A 283 -19.12 3.03 5.16
CA GLN A 283 -20.24 3.94 5.46
C GLN A 283 -20.87 4.51 4.18
N ASN A 284 -20.06 4.94 3.22
CA ASN A 284 -20.54 5.48 1.95
C ASN A 284 -21.16 4.40 1.05
N THR A 285 -20.60 3.18 1.01
CA THR A 285 -21.18 2.04 0.28
C THR A 285 -22.56 1.69 0.84
N ILE A 286 -22.70 1.66 2.17
CA ILE A 286 -23.99 1.44 2.84
C ILE A 286 -24.98 2.56 2.53
N ALA A 287 -24.53 3.83 2.53
CA ALA A 287 -25.37 4.98 2.18
C ALA A 287 -25.76 5.04 0.69
N SER A 288 -24.96 4.45 -0.20
CA SER A 288 -25.21 4.41 -1.65
C SER A 288 -26.03 3.20 -2.12
N SER A 289 -26.10 2.13 -1.32
CA SER A 289 -27.08 1.07 -1.51
C SER A 289 -28.44 1.58 -1.03
N ASP A 290 -29.53 1.29 -1.75
CA ASP A 290 -30.92 1.65 -1.41
C ASP A 290 -31.40 1.03 -0.06
N VAL A 291 -30.74 1.38 1.02
CA VAL A 291 -31.15 1.10 2.39
C VAL A 291 -31.63 2.43 2.94
N VAL A 292 -32.96 2.57 2.99
CA VAL A 292 -33.65 3.68 3.63
C VAL A 292 -33.04 3.90 5.02
N GLU A 293 -32.52 5.10 5.23
CA GLU A 293 -32.10 5.61 6.53
C GLU A 293 -33.29 5.52 7.49
N VAL A 294 -33.34 4.48 8.32
CA VAL A 294 -34.35 4.37 9.38
C VAL A 294 -33.89 5.26 10.52
N VAL A 295 -34.55 6.42 10.62
CA VAL A 295 -34.47 7.36 11.72
C VAL A 295 -34.38 6.61 13.05
N ALA A 296 -33.29 6.84 13.79
CA ALA A 296 -32.94 6.21 15.07
C ALA A 296 -33.89 6.54 16.25
N SER A 297 -35.19 6.73 15.99
CA SER A 297 -36.16 7.19 16.98
C SER A 297 -36.93 6.07 17.70
N GLU A 298 -36.85 4.81 17.27
CA GLU A 298 -37.66 3.73 17.88
C GLU A 298 -36.90 2.70 18.74
N ILE A 299 -35.57 2.78 18.85
CA ILE A 299 -34.82 1.88 19.74
C ILE A 299 -34.33 2.63 21.00
N THR A 300 -35.27 3.15 21.77
CA THR A 300 -34.98 3.82 23.06
C THR A 300 -34.85 2.84 24.24
N ASN A 301 -35.10 1.55 24.05
CA ASN A 301 -35.02 0.56 25.13
C ASN A 301 -33.74 -0.28 25.06
N ARG A 302 -32.64 0.31 25.56
CA ARG A 302 -31.30 -0.29 25.64
C ARG A 302 -31.28 -1.65 26.35
N ALA A 303 -32.11 -1.83 27.37
CA ALA A 303 -32.22 -3.09 28.11
C ALA A 303 -32.82 -4.23 27.26
N LYS A 304 -33.81 -3.90 26.42
CA LYS A 304 -34.41 -4.88 25.49
C LYS A 304 -33.44 -5.29 24.39
N LEU A 305 -32.58 -4.36 23.95
CA LEU A 305 -31.52 -4.62 22.97
C LEU A 305 -30.42 -5.53 23.56
N GLU A 306 -30.01 -5.27 24.80
CA GLU A 306 -29.05 -6.12 25.52
C GLU A 306 -29.61 -7.53 25.76
N GLU A 307 -30.90 -7.67 26.11
CA GLU A 307 -31.56 -8.98 26.24
C GLU A 307 -31.62 -9.75 24.90
N LEU A 308 -31.96 -9.07 23.80
CA LEU A 308 -31.98 -9.65 22.45
C LEU A 308 -30.57 -10.07 22.00
N ASN A 309 -29.56 -9.25 22.26
CA ASN A 309 -28.16 -9.57 22.00
C ASN A 309 -27.72 -10.79 22.81
N GLN A 310 -28.07 -10.87 24.09
CA GLN A 310 -27.75 -12.03 24.94
C GLN A 310 -28.42 -13.32 24.46
N LYS A 311 -29.69 -13.27 24.05
CA LYS A 311 -30.39 -14.41 23.45
C LYS A 311 -29.77 -14.84 22.11
N LEU A 312 -29.29 -13.88 21.32
CA LEU A 312 -28.58 -14.14 20.09
C LEU A 312 -27.21 -14.78 20.36
N TYR A 313 -26.47 -14.30 21.37
CA TYR A 313 -25.20 -14.88 21.83
C TYR A 313 -25.37 -16.35 22.25
N ASP A 314 -26.33 -16.65 23.13
CA ASP A 314 -26.58 -18.01 23.61
C ASP A 314 -27.00 -18.97 22.47
N LYS A 315 -27.66 -18.43 21.44
CA LYS A 315 -28.11 -19.22 20.28
C LYS A 315 -26.98 -19.48 19.29
N ILE A 316 -26.08 -18.50 19.09
CA ILE A 316 -24.86 -18.65 18.29
C ILE A 316 -23.92 -19.66 18.97
N ASP A 317 -23.63 -19.49 20.26
CA ASP A 317 -22.73 -20.37 21.00
C ASP A 317 -23.19 -21.85 20.98
N ARG A 318 -24.48 -22.11 21.19
CA ARG A 318 -25.03 -23.49 21.18
C ARG A 318 -25.06 -24.15 19.79
N SER A 319 -25.09 -23.35 18.73
CA SER A 319 -25.31 -23.85 17.37
C SER A 319 -24.00 -24.20 16.65
N TRP A 320 -22.86 -23.64 17.10
CA TRP A 320 -21.55 -23.83 16.49
C TRP A 320 -20.81 -24.97 17.20
N LYS A 321 -20.72 -26.15 16.56
CA LYS A 321 -19.94 -27.30 17.09
C LYS A 321 -18.49 -27.25 16.59
N GLN A 322 -17.61 -27.84 17.41
CA GLN A 322 -16.15 -28.02 17.26
C GLN A 322 -15.63 -27.92 15.82
N THR A 323 -14.67 -27.03 15.61
CA THR A 323 -13.93 -26.87 14.36
C THR A 323 -12.57 -27.57 14.46
N PRO A 324 -12.02 -28.15 13.38
CA PRO A 324 -10.70 -28.79 13.44
C PRO A 324 -9.53 -27.80 13.48
N VAL A 325 -9.79 -26.52 13.20
CA VAL A 325 -8.79 -25.47 13.01
C VAL A 325 -9.18 -24.22 13.81
N TRP A 326 -8.18 -23.49 14.26
CA TRP A 326 -8.32 -22.22 14.97
C TRP A 326 -8.54 -21.07 13.98
N TYR A 327 -9.50 -20.20 14.27
CA TYR A 327 -9.83 -19.04 13.45
C TYR A 327 -9.90 -17.77 14.31
N GLU A 328 -9.18 -16.73 13.89
CA GLU A 328 -9.24 -15.39 14.49
C GLU A 328 -9.94 -14.39 13.57
N ASN A 329 -10.60 -13.42 14.20
CA ASN A 329 -11.21 -12.27 13.53
C ASN A 329 -12.26 -12.65 12.47
N LEU A 330 -13.12 -13.64 12.72
CA LEU A 330 -14.25 -13.87 11.82
C LEU A 330 -15.27 -12.74 12.02
N VAL A 331 -15.60 -12.01 10.96
CA VAL A 331 -16.59 -10.91 11.03
C VAL A 331 -17.85 -11.33 10.27
N PHE A 332 -18.97 -11.34 10.98
CA PHE A 332 -20.28 -11.68 10.43
C PHE A 332 -21.24 -10.50 10.59
N CYS A 333 -22.03 -10.25 9.55
CA CYS A 333 -23.20 -9.38 9.61
C CYS A 333 -24.45 -10.25 9.81
N ILE A 334 -25.19 -10.00 10.87
CA ILE A 334 -26.45 -10.71 11.16
C ILE A 334 -27.58 -9.70 11.08
N THR A 335 -28.55 -9.97 10.21
CA THR A 335 -29.81 -9.24 10.16
C THR A 335 -30.83 -9.98 11.01
N VAL A 336 -31.44 -9.29 11.96
CA VAL A 336 -32.46 -9.84 12.86
C VAL A 336 -33.77 -9.07 12.65
N ASN A 337 -34.87 -9.81 12.59
CA ASN A 337 -36.22 -9.24 12.57
C ASN A 337 -36.62 -8.72 13.96
N VAL A 338 -37.66 -7.91 14.03
CA VAL A 338 -38.17 -7.32 15.31
C VAL A 338 -38.57 -8.40 16.34
N ASP A 339 -38.95 -9.58 15.88
CA ASP A 339 -39.30 -10.74 16.71
C ASP A 339 -38.06 -11.51 17.25
N GLY A 340 -36.85 -11.07 16.92
CA GLY A 340 -35.60 -11.73 17.31
C GLY A 340 -35.21 -12.90 16.40
N ALA A 341 -35.92 -13.15 15.30
CA ALA A 341 -35.55 -14.17 14.33
C ALA A 341 -34.39 -13.70 13.44
N ILE A 342 -33.39 -14.57 13.22
CA ILE A 342 -32.28 -14.30 12.30
C ILE A 342 -32.81 -14.39 10.87
N ALA A 343 -32.81 -13.27 10.17
CA ALA A 343 -33.29 -13.15 8.79
C ALA A 343 -32.18 -13.39 7.77
N LYS A 344 -30.94 -12.96 8.08
CA LYS A 344 -29.80 -13.07 7.17
C LYS A 344 -28.49 -13.17 7.94
N LEU A 345 -27.52 -13.91 7.42
CA LEU A 345 -26.16 -14.02 7.92
C LEU A 345 -25.21 -13.83 6.73
N GLU A 346 -24.30 -12.85 6.80
CA GLU A 346 -23.37 -12.49 5.73
C GLU A 346 -21.93 -12.40 6.24
N MET A 347 -20.98 -12.82 5.39
CA MET A 347 -19.57 -12.95 5.76
C MET A 347 -18.87 -11.68 5.31
N MET A 348 -18.27 -10.96 6.26
CA MET A 348 -17.81 -9.60 6.04
C MET A 348 -16.30 -9.50 5.80
N ASN A 349 -15.58 -10.61 5.94
CA ASN A 349 -14.14 -10.65 5.68
C ASN A 349 -13.66 -12.02 5.17
N GLU A 350 -12.45 -12.02 4.60
CA GLU A 350 -11.84 -13.20 3.99
C GLU A 350 -11.71 -14.40 4.94
N PRO A 351 -11.36 -14.23 6.23
CA PRO A 351 -11.41 -15.30 7.22
C PRO A 351 -12.80 -15.93 7.38
N ALA A 352 -13.86 -15.12 7.44
CA ALA A 352 -15.25 -15.60 7.53
C ALA A 352 -15.69 -16.36 6.28
N ASN A 353 -15.26 -15.91 5.09
CA ASN A 353 -15.52 -16.61 3.83
C ASN A 353 -14.84 -17.99 3.80
N LYS A 354 -13.54 -18.06 4.14
CA LYS A 354 -12.80 -19.34 4.21
C LYS A 354 -13.41 -20.29 5.23
N TYR A 355 -13.89 -19.78 6.35
CA TYR A 355 -14.61 -20.59 7.34
C TYR A 355 -15.91 -21.19 6.76
N ALA A 356 -16.72 -20.39 6.06
CA ALA A 356 -17.98 -20.83 5.47
C ALA A 356 -17.80 -21.86 4.35
N GLU A 357 -16.67 -21.82 3.62
CA GLU A 357 -16.33 -22.80 2.59
C GLU A 357 -15.87 -24.15 3.18
N GLN A 358 -15.16 -24.11 4.30
CA GLN A 358 -14.52 -25.29 4.90
C GLN A 358 -15.39 -25.98 5.96
N THR A 359 -16.33 -25.24 6.56
CA THR A 359 -17.18 -25.71 7.64
C THR A 359 -18.64 -25.41 7.30
N PRO A 360 -19.58 -26.38 7.43
CA PRO A 360 -20.98 -26.09 7.22
C PRO A 360 -21.44 -25.03 8.23
N LEU A 361 -21.94 -23.90 7.73
CA LEU A 361 -22.52 -22.87 8.58
C LEU A 361 -23.65 -23.47 9.42
N PRO A 362 -23.71 -23.15 10.72
CA PRO A 362 -24.73 -23.70 11.59
C PRO A 362 -26.12 -23.25 11.14
N LYS A 363 -27.08 -24.17 11.21
CA LYS A 363 -28.47 -23.91 10.87
C LYS A 363 -29.09 -23.01 11.95
N LEU A 364 -28.86 -21.71 11.82
CA LEU A 364 -29.36 -20.67 12.74
C LEU A 364 -30.83 -20.29 12.46
N PHE A 365 -31.38 -20.74 11.33
CA PHE A 365 -32.72 -20.42 10.87
C PHE A 365 -33.77 -21.31 11.55
N ASN A 366 -34.69 -20.70 12.29
CA ASN A 366 -35.96 -21.34 12.60
C ASN A 366 -36.90 -21.06 11.42
N THR A 367 -37.43 -22.11 10.78
CA THR A 367 -38.45 -21.99 9.72
C THR A 367 -39.83 -21.70 10.32
N ALA A 368 -39.95 -20.59 11.05
CA ALA A 368 -41.24 -19.98 11.33
C ALA A 368 -41.29 -18.70 10.48
N LYS A 369 -42.21 -18.65 9.51
CA LYS A 369 -42.43 -17.44 8.70
C LYS A 369 -42.82 -16.30 9.62
N SER A 370 -41.94 -15.33 9.77
CA SER A 370 -42.23 -14.05 10.42
C SER A 370 -43.10 -13.23 9.46
N GLU A 371 -44.29 -12.80 9.90
CA GLU A 371 -45.24 -11.99 9.12
C GLU A 371 -44.90 -10.49 9.12
N ILE A 372 -43.78 -10.07 9.72
CA ILE A 372 -43.39 -8.67 9.84
C ILE A 372 -42.15 -8.42 8.96
N THR A 373 -42.35 -7.82 7.79
CA THR A 373 -41.31 -7.64 6.76
C THR A 373 -40.60 -6.27 6.77
N GLU A 374 -41.09 -5.28 7.52
CA GLU A 374 -40.73 -3.87 7.30
C GLU A 374 -39.77 -3.24 8.31
N GLN A 375 -39.40 -3.93 9.40
CA GLN A 375 -38.40 -3.44 10.36
C GLN A 375 -37.31 -4.49 10.58
N LYS A 376 -36.07 -4.13 10.25
CA LYS A 376 -34.88 -5.00 10.38
C LYS A 376 -33.80 -4.26 11.16
N SER A 377 -33.21 -4.93 12.16
CA SER A 377 -32.02 -4.45 12.86
C SER A 377 -30.80 -5.22 12.37
N VAL A 378 -29.71 -4.50 12.11
CA VAL A 378 -28.44 -5.08 11.63
C VAL A 378 -27.41 -4.97 12.74
N ALA A 379 -26.76 -6.09 13.07
CA ALA A 379 -25.69 -6.12 14.06
C ALA A 379 -24.45 -6.82 13.48
N LEU A 380 -23.29 -6.22 13.73
CA LEU A 380 -21.98 -6.74 13.35
C LEU A 380 -21.32 -7.38 14.55
N PHE A 381 -20.84 -8.60 14.37
CA PHE A 381 -20.16 -9.36 15.42
C PHE A 381 -18.78 -9.79 14.96
N ARG A 382 -17.84 -9.69 15.91
CA ARG A 382 -16.53 -10.34 15.82
C ARG A 382 -16.62 -11.65 16.60
N VAL A 383 -16.24 -12.74 15.97
CA VAL A 383 -16.21 -14.08 16.56
C VAL A 383 -14.78 -14.59 16.56
N VAL A 384 -14.33 -15.09 17.71
CA VAL A 384 -13.07 -15.81 17.89
C VAL A 384 -13.38 -17.26 18.20
N MET A 385 -12.76 -18.18 17.47
CA MET A 385 -13.06 -19.60 17.58
C MET A 385 -11.83 -20.47 17.81
N THR A 386 -12.04 -21.48 18.64
CA THR A 386 -11.06 -22.51 18.97
C THR A 386 -11.55 -23.89 18.52
N PRO A 387 -10.65 -24.88 18.42
CA PRO A 387 -11.05 -26.22 18.03
C PRO A 387 -12.10 -26.86 18.97
N THR A 388 -12.17 -26.38 20.21
CA THR A 388 -13.13 -26.83 21.22
C THR A 388 -14.48 -26.09 21.17
N GLY A 389 -14.60 -25.00 20.41
CA GLY A 389 -15.82 -24.19 20.31
C GLY A 389 -15.57 -22.69 20.18
N VAL A 390 -16.64 -21.90 20.25
CA VAL A 390 -16.59 -20.43 20.24
C VAL A 390 -15.93 -19.93 21.53
N LEU A 391 -14.91 -19.09 21.40
CA LEU A 391 -14.17 -18.53 22.54
C LEU A 391 -14.71 -17.15 22.93
N GLU A 392 -15.05 -16.33 21.93
CA GLU A 392 -15.52 -14.96 22.12
C GLU A 392 -16.48 -14.58 21.00
N VAL A 393 -17.61 -13.97 21.37
CA VAL A 393 -18.46 -13.21 20.44
C VAL A 393 -18.62 -11.82 21.05
N SER A 394 -18.10 -10.80 20.37
CA SER A 394 -18.23 -9.42 20.81
C SER A 394 -18.97 -8.60 19.76
N PRO A 395 -19.87 -7.68 20.15
CA PRO A 395 -20.40 -6.72 19.19
C PRO A 395 -19.22 -5.91 18.67
N TRP A 396 -19.13 -5.74 17.35
CA TRP A 396 -18.01 -5.02 16.78
C TRP A 396 -18.12 -3.57 17.22
N SER A 397 -17.27 -3.16 18.16
CA SER A 397 -17.33 -1.89 18.89
C SER A 397 -16.98 -0.66 18.02
N GLY A 398 -17.11 -0.77 16.70
CA GLY A 398 -17.00 0.34 15.75
C GLY A 398 -18.27 1.19 15.63
N TRP A 399 -19.31 0.87 16.40
CA TRP A 399 -20.54 1.67 16.54
C TRP A 399 -20.74 2.08 17.99
N LEU A 400 -20.15 3.21 18.37
CA LEU A 400 -20.58 4.03 19.50
C LEU A 400 -20.26 5.49 19.19
#